data_AF-A0A955N840-F1
#
_entry.id   AF-A0A955N840-F1
#
_cell.length_a   1.000
_cell.length_b   1.000
_cell.length_c   1.000
_cell.angle_alpha   90.00
_cell.angle_beta   90.00
_cell.angle_gamma   90.00
#
_symmetry.space_group_name_H-M   'P 1'
#
loop_
_entity.id
_entity.type
_entity.pdbx_description
1 polymer ?
#
loop_
_entity_poly.entity_id
_entity_poly.type
_entity_poly.pdbx_seq_one_letter_code
_entity_poly.pdbx_strand_id
1 'polypeptide(L)'
;SHHGSGDFILAFSTGNVIPHYPEVPTFSMIHLADTHINPLFQATVEATEEAILNALLQATTVTGRDGRRVEAISIERLRSIFNAYRPSTQ
;
A
#
# COMPACT_ATOMS: atom_id res chain seq x y z
N SER A 1 15.86 3.40 -3.29
CA SER A 1 16.44 2.05 -3.10
C SER A 1 17.86 2.19 -2.57
N HIS A 2 18.13 1.74 -1.35
CA HIS A 2 19.46 1.74 -0.72
C HIS A 2 19.96 0.30 -0.61
N HIS A 3 21.27 0.07 -0.51
CA HIS A 3 21.82 -1.28 -0.36
C HIS A 3 21.41 -1.87 1.00
N GLY A 4 20.39 -2.73 0.99
CA GLY A 4 19.82 -3.38 2.18
C GLY A 4 18.28 -3.37 2.27
N SER A 5 17.57 -2.57 1.45
CA SER A 5 16.10 -2.63 1.38
C SER A 5 15.66 -3.74 0.43
N GLY A 6 14.83 -4.67 0.92
CA GLY A 6 14.25 -5.76 0.13
C GLY A 6 12.82 -5.41 -0.28
N ASP A 7 12.67 -4.60 -1.32
CA ASP A 7 11.36 -4.13 -1.78
C ASP A 7 10.81 -5.07 -2.86
N PHE A 8 9.61 -5.63 -2.64
CA PHE A 8 8.94 -6.55 -3.56
C PHE A 8 7.48 -6.16 -3.76
N ILE A 9 6.95 -6.40 -4.96
CA ILE A 9 5.52 -6.21 -5.27
C ILE A 9 4.95 -7.53 -5.77
N LEU A 10 3.79 -7.91 -5.24
CA LEU A 10 2.97 -9.03 -5.71
C LEU A 10 1.57 -8.51 -5.99
N ALA A 11 1.10 -8.67 -7.22
CA ALA A 11 -0.26 -8.34 -7.62
C ALA A 11 -0.99 -9.61 -8.06
N PHE A 12 -2.26 -9.73 -7.66
CA PHE A 12 -3.15 -10.80 -8.09
C PHE A 12 -4.54 -10.24 -8.34
N SER A 13 -5.32 -10.93 -9.15
CA SER A 13 -6.71 -10.58 -9.44
C SER A 13 -7.64 -11.65 -8.88
N THR A 14 -8.77 -11.23 -8.34
CA THR A 14 -9.89 -12.10 -7.98
C THR A 14 -10.93 -12.22 -9.10
N GLY A 15 -10.74 -11.52 -10.22
CA GLY A 15 -11.69 -11.49 -11.34
C GLY A 15 -11.78 -12.80 -12.13
N ASN A 16 -10.75 -13.66 -12.05
CA ASN A 16 -10.79 -15.02 -12.56
C ASN A 16 -10.21 -15.96 -11.50
N VAL A 17 -10.94 -17.01 -11.15
CA VAL A 17 -10.46 -18.06 -10.24
C VAL A 17 -10.15 -19.28 -11.08
N ILE A 18 -8.91 -19.76 -11.01
CA ILE A 18 -8.45 -20.92 -11.77
C ILE A 18 -8.82 -22.20 -10.99
N PRO A 19 -9.62 -23.12 -11.56
CA PRO A 19 -9.94 -24.39 -10.92
C PRO A 19 -8.68 -25.21 -10.67
N HIS A 20 -8.54 -25.77 -9.46
CA HIS A 20 -7.42 -26.64 -9.14
C HIS A 20 -7.47 -27.96 -9.95
N TYR A 21 -8.69 -28.49 -10.18
CA TYR A 21 -8.97 -29.63 -11.04
C TYR A 21 -10.10 -29.30 -12.01
N PRO A 22 -9.80 -28.93 -13.26
CA PRO A 22 -10.83 -28.60 -14.23
C PRO A 22 -11.56 -29.86 -14.71
N GLU A 23 -12.90 -29.85 -14.63
CA GLU A 23 -13.75 -30.95 -15.14
C GLU A 23 -13.81 -30.98 -16.67
N VAL A 24 -13.53 -29.84 -17.32
CA VAL A 24 -13.54 -29.66 -18.78
C VAL A 24 -12.18 -29.16 -19.28
N PRO A 25 -11.79 -29.46 -20.53
CA PRO A 25 -10.45 -29.13 -21.04
C PRO A 25 -10.14 -27.63 -21.15
N THR A 26 -11.15 -26.75 -21.17
CA THR A 26 -10.99 -25.29 -21.33
C THR A 26 -12.04 -24.52 -20.52
N PHE A 27 -11.70 -23.30 -20.12
CA PHE A 27 -12.61 -22.35 -19.48
C PHE A 27 -12.34 -20.93 -19.99
N SER A 28 -13.36 -20.08 -19.93
CA SER A 28 -13.26 -18.68 -20.34
C SER A 28 -12.62 -17.83 -19.23
N MET A 29 -11.83 -16.84 -19.61
CA MET A 29 -11.34 -15.79 -18.70
C MET A 29 -11.82 -14.43 -19.18
N ILE A 30 -12.15 -13.57 -18.22
CA ILE A 30 -12.54 -12.18 -18.47
C ILE A 30 -11.31 -11.30 -18.26
N HIS A 31 -10.98 -10.49 -19.25
CA HIS A 31 -9.86 -9.56 -19.20
C HIS A 31 -10.36 -8.14 -19.43
N LEU A 32 -9.79 -7.19 -18.68
CA LEU A 32 -9.96 -5.78 -18.99
C LEU A 32 -9.09 -5.45 -20.20
N ALA A 33 -9.64 -4.74 -21.17
CA ALA A 33 -8.84 -4.23 -22.28
C ALA A 33 -7.83 -3.20 -21.76
N ASP A 34 -6.60 -3.24 -22.27
CA ASP A 34 -5.49 -2.39 -21.80
C ASP A 34 -5.83 -0.90 -21.82
N THR A 35 -6.66 -0.44 -22.76
CA THR A 35 -7.10 0.97 -22.84
C THR A 35 -7.87 1.44 -21.60
N HIS A 36 -8.35 0.53 -20.76
CA HIS A 36 -9.11 0.82 -19.54
C HIS A 36 -8.33 0.53 -18.24
N ILE A 37 -7.05 0.16 -18.31
CA ILE A 37 -6.28 -0.24 -17.11
C ILE A 37 -5.73 0.96 -16.32
N ASN A 38 -5.59 2.13 -16.94
CA ASN A 38 -4.98 3.31 -16.30
C ASN A 38 -5.57 3.69 -14.94
N PRO A 39 -6.91 3.65 -14.72
CA PRO A 39 -7.49 3.90 -13.40
C PRO A 39 -7.01 2.90 -12.34
N LEU A 40 -6.75 1.64 -12.70
CA LEU A 40 -6.22 0.65 -11.76
C LEU A 40 -4.77 0.95 -11.36
N PHE A 41 -3.95 1.47 -12.28
CA PHE A 41 -2.60 1.91 -11.94
C PHE A 41 -2.61 3.09 -10.98
N GLN A 42 -3.45 4.10 -11.25
CA GLN A 42 -3.61 5.24 -10.35
C GLN A 42 -4.11 4.78 -8.97
N ALA A 43 -5.16 3.96 -8.92
CA ALA A 43 -5.67 3.43 -7.66
C ALA A 43 -4.62 2.61 -6.90
N THR A 44 -3.76 1.86 -7.60
CA THR A 44 -2.67 1.10 -6.97
C THR A 44 -1.63 2.03 -6.34
N VAL A 45 -1.28 3.13 -7.02
CA VAL A 45 -0.35 4.14 -6.48
C VAL A 45 -0.94 4.79 -5.23
N GLU A 46 -2.17 5.29 -5.30
CA GLU A 46 -2.86 5.97 -4.19
C GLU A 46 -3.02 5.02 -2.99
N ALA A 47 -3.47 3.78 -3.22
CA ALA A 47 -3.62 2.79 -2.16
C ALA A 47 -2.29 2.40 -1.52
N THR A 48 -1.20 2.33 -2.29
CA THR A 48 0.14 2.00 -1.75
C THR A 48 0.69 3.15 -0.91
N GLU A 49 0.54 4.39 -1.38
CA GLU A 49 0.93 5.59 -0.63
C GLU A 49 0.19 5.65 0.71
N GLU A 50 -1.14 5.50 0.68
CA GLU A 50 -1.96 5.52 1.90
C GLU A 50 -1.69 4.33 2.81
N ALA A 51 -1.37 3.14 2.28
CA ALA A 51 -1.00 2.00 3.11
C ALA A 51 0.28 2.26 3.91
N ILE A 52 1.28 2.92 3.32
CA ILE A 52 2.52 3.31 4.01
C ILE A 52 2.22 4.35 5.09
N LEU A 53 1.42 5.38 4.78
CA LEU A 53 1.01 6.38 5.76
C LEU A 53 0.24 5.76 6.92
N ASN A 54 -0.71 4.86 6.62
CA ASN A 54 -1.47 4.12 7.62
C ASN A 54 -0.59 3.28 8.53
N ALA A 55 0.41 2.58 7.98
CA ALA A 55 1.35 1.80 8.78
C ALA A 55 2.11 2.66 9.78
N LEU A 56 2.54 3.87 9.40
CA LEU A 56 3.23 4.80 10.31
C LEU A 56 2.28 5.39 11.36
N LEU A 57 1.07 5.80 10.96
CA LEU A 57 0.11 6.46 11.83
C LEU A 57 -0.55 5.52 12.84
N GLN A 58 -0.64 4.23 12.51
CA GLN A 58 -1.20 3.20 13.40
C GLN A 58 -0.12 2.45 14.19
N ALA A 59 1.16 2.63 13.86
CA ALA A 59 2.25 2.05 14.64
C ALA A 59 2.20 2.53 16.10
N THR A 60 2.58 1.65 17.01
CA THR A 60 2.72 1.96 18.44
C THR A 60 4.18 1.90 18.84
N THR A 61 4.56 2.65 19.88
CA THR A 61 5.92 2.58 20.42
C THR A 61 6.18 1.19 20.98
N VAL A 62 7.28 0.57 20.56
CA VAL A 62 7.68 -0.76 20.99
C VAL A 62 9.09 -0.76 21.58
N THR A 63 9.31 -1.61 22.58
CA THR A 63 10.65 -1.95 23.07
C THR A 63 10.94 -3.40 22.69
N GLY A 64 11.95 -3.62 21.87
CA GLY A 64 12.35 -4.93 21.36
C GLY A 64 13.61 -5.48 22.04
N ARG A 65 14.31 -6.35 21.31
CA ARG A 65 15.54 -7.01 21.74
C ARG A 65 16.59 -6.01 22.25
N ASP A 66 17.33 -6.42 23.29
CA ASP A 66 18.40 -5.64 23.93
C ASP A 66 17.94 -4.27 24.43
N GLY A 67 16.64 -4.15 24.78
CA GLY A 67 16.05 -2.90 25.26
C GLY A 67 15.88 -1.82 24.20
N ARG A 68 16.05 -2.16 22.91
CA ARG A 68 15.91 -1.18 21.82
C ARG A 68 14.48 -0.69 21.72
N ARG A 69 14.27 0.59 22.01
CA ARG A 69 12.97 1.26 21.90
C ARG A 69 12.84 2.01 20.58
N VAL A 70 11.71 1.86 19.90
CA VAL A 70 11.36 2.58 18.67
C VAL A 70 10.02 3.26 18.90
N GLU A 71 10.02 4.59 18.78
CA GLU A 71 8.83 5.41 19.01
C GLU A 71 7.91 5.41 17.79
N ALA A 72 6.60 5.42 18.04
CA ALA A 72 5.62 5.77 17.04
C ALA A 72 5.74 7.25 16.64
N ILE A 73 5.25 7.59 15.45
CA ILE A 73 5.18 8.98 15.03
C ILE A 73 4.18 9.76 15.92
N SER A 74 4.53 10.97 16.34
CA SER A 74 3.58 11.84 17.07
C SER A 74 2.61 12.48 16.08
N ILE A 75 1.33 12.14 16.21
CA ILE A 75 0.24 12.67 15.40
C ILE A 75 0.04 14.17 15.68
N GLU A 76 0.18 14.59 16.94
CA GLU A 76 0.07 16.00 17.34
C GLU A 76 1.14 16.84 16.64
N ARG A 77 2.40 16.38 16.69
CA ARG A 77 3.51 17.07 16.02
C ARG A 77 3.31 17.10 14.51
N LEU A 78 2.85 16.00 13.92
CA LEU A 78 2.54 15.94 12.50
C LEU A 78 1.48 16.99 12.13
N ARG A 79 0.38 17.06 12.89
CA ARG A 79 -0.67 18.08 12.68
C ARG A 79 -0.14 19.51 12.81
N SER A 80 0.71 19.79 13.79
CA SER A 80 1.34 21.10 13.93
C SER A 80 2.17 21.47 12.70
N ILE A 81 2.94 20.53 12.15
CA ILE A 81 3.71 20.75 10.93
C ILE A 81 2.77 21.00 9.74
N PHE A 82 1.75 20.17 9.54
CA PHE A 82 0.78 20.36 8.46
C PHE A 82 0.11 21.73 8.53
N ASN A 83 -0.30 22.19 9.72
CA ASN A 83 -0.94 23.50 9.88
C ASN A 83 0.03 24.66 9.62
N ALA A 84 1.31 24.52 9.99
CA ALA A 84 2.32 25.53 9.73
C ALA A 84 2.67 25.67 8.24
N TYR A 85 2.56 24.57 7.48
CA TYR A 85 2.85 24.54 6.05
C TYR A 85 1.61 24.68 5.15
N ARG A 86 0.40 24.67 5.72
CA ARG A 86 -0.82 24.85 4.94
C ARG A 86 -0.79 26.28 4.38
N PRO A 87 -0.72 26.47 3.05
CA PRO A 87 -0.76 27.80 2.47
C PRO A 87 -2.08 28.45 2.89
N SER A 88 -2.05 29.74 3.26
CA SER A 88 -3.27 30.52 3.37
C SER A 88 -4.00 30.43 2.03
N THR A 89 -5.10 29.70 1.99
CA THR A 89 -5.97 29.56 0.82
C THR A 89 -6.28 30.96 0.28
N GLN A 90 -5.89 31.23 -0.96
CA GLN A 90 -6.54 32.24 -1.81
C GLN A 90 -7.87 31.68 -2.29
#